data_AF-R7TZF9-F1
#
_entry.id   AF-R7TZF9-F1
#
_cell.length_a   1.000
_cell.length_b   1.000
_cell.length_c   1.000
_cell.angle_alpha   90.00
_cell.angle_beta   90.00
_cell.angle_gamma   90.00
#
_symmetry.space_group_name_H-M   'P 1'
#
loop_
_entity.id
_entity.type
_entity.pdbx_description
1 polymer ?
#
loop_
_entity_poly.entity_id
_entity_poly.type
_entity_poly.pdbx_seq_one_letter_code
_entity_poly.pdbx_strand_id
1 'polypeptide(L)'
;MPDKSTIVLYVSVATILFSLVQIYNSGFNIHKQWKARISRPLVKSSRTESSELLIKSVYEIKSLDVYIVDAHFDCRSDCYVRLPALQPSNRDFALLCLFQSGGRQIQSQVTVDRIFPSWPPNSQFIAVLYSCRVPQNQKISFNSVKIVNQFHYGHGNAREGASKDSAILPLRSFQPSTKEDTVVCLKSTDGPLAPDLFLEWIEFYRLQGITRFYVYDGGIEKDNGISTYLDFYQTLGIVQLVQFPFSSKVMDAVSWNQPLDKAQVFAVKQQIQLISLNDCFYQFHNKANRMLLVDLDELLLPSRTSENLIQMFDRGFRDNSNHGNILFQNAWYFMDHQTGGKNFSGGIYSFFSLPPPLLRTAMSEKQPKGVFKTDAVLTINWHCAIHVLNSVDLDPYVIISPIDYGLLHHFRKACEDKFMRRTCSKMSARLVEDSAVFAHESSVKEKVEFIKERIRNVR
;
A
#
# COMPACT_ATOMS: atom_id res chain seq x y z
N MET A 1 -22.70 -2.32 55.92
CA MET A 1 -21.68 -2.70 54.90
C MET A 1 -22.41 -2.88 53.59
N PRO A 2 -22.01 -2.25 52.49
CA PRO A 2 -22.69 -2.44 51.22
C PRO A 2 -22.53 -3.89 50.75
N ASP A 3 -23.61 -4.48 50.25
CA ASP A 3 -23.64 -5.84 49.70
C ASP A 3 -22.66 -5.95 48.53
N LYS A 4 -21.99 -7.10 48.39
CA LYS A 4 -21.02 -7.41 47.32
C LYS A 4 -21.61 -7.15 45.93
N SER A 5 -22.91 -7.37 45.76
CA SER A 5 -23.65 -7.08 44.52
C SER A 5 -23.63 -5.58 44.15
N THR A 6 -23.70 -4.70 45.15
CA THR A 6 -23.70 -3.24 44.98
C THR A 6 -22.29 -2.76 44.61
N ILE A 7 -21.25 -3.33 45.24
CA ILE A 7 -19.85 -3.01 44.92
C ILE A 7 -19.49 -3.40 43.48
N VAL A 8 -19.95 -4.57 43.02
CA VAL A 8 -19.73 -5.03 41.63
C VAL A 8 -20.42 -4.10 40.61
N LEU A 9 -21.61 -3.60 40.93
CA LEU A 9 -22.33 -2.65 40.08
C LEU A 9 -21.59 -1.29 40.00
N TYR A 10 -21.11 -0.77 41.13
CA TYR A 10 -20.34 0.48 41.16
C TYR A 10 -19.02 0.38 40.39
N VAL A 11 -18.29 -0.74 40.53
CA VAL A 11 -17.06 -0.98 39.77
C VAL A 11 -17.37 -1.06 38.27
N SER A 12 -18.43 -1.76 37.88
CA SER A 12 -18.85 -1.88 36.47
C SER A 12 -19.21 -0.52 35.86
N VAL A 13 -20.02 0.28 36.57
CA VAL A 13 -20.42 1.63 36.13
C VAL A 13 -19.22 2.58 36.05
N ALA A 14 -18.31 2.54 37.03
CA ALA A 14 -17.08 3.34 37.01
C ALA A 14 -16.17 2.96 35.83
N THR A 15 -16.07 1.68 35.49
CA THR A 15 -15.25 1.18 34.37
C THR A 15 -15.83 1.60 33.01
N ILE A 16 -17.16 1.59 32.89
CA ILE A 16 -17.88 2.08 31.70
C ILE A 16 -17.68 3.60 31.57
N LEU A 17 -17.88 4.36 32.64
CA LEU A 17 -17.67 5.82 32.64
C LEU A 17 -16.22 6.20 32.29
N PHE A 18 -15.24 5.50 32.87
CA PHE A 18 -13.83 5.73 32.56
C PHE A 18 -13.53 5.43 31.08
N SER A 19 -14.05 4.34 30.54
CA SER A 19 -13.93 3.99 29.12
C SER A 19 -14.56 5.06 28.21
N LEU A 20 -15.77 5.54 28.54
CA LEU A 20 -16.46 6.61 27.81
C LEU A 20 -15.68 7.93 27.84
N VAL A 21 -15.06 8.28 28.98
CA VAL A 21 -14.21 9.47 29.10
C VAL A 21 -12.93 9.33 28.27
N GLN A 22 -12.30 8.15 28.24
CA GLN A 22 -11.14 7.89 27.38
C GLN A 22 -11.50 7.98 25.90
N ILE A 23 -12.67 7.47 25.48
CA ILE A 23 -13.19 7.57 24.11
C ILE A 23 -13.46 9.03 23.74
N TYR A 24 -14.13 9.78 24.62
CA TYR A 24 -14.40 11.19 24.39
C TYR A 24 -13.10 11.99 24.25
N ASN A 25 -12.13 11.74 25.14
CA ASN A 25 -10.85 12.44 25.11
C ASN A 25 -9.98 12.08 23.90
N SER A 26 -9.97 10.81 23.46
CA SER A 26 -9.23 10.40 22.26
C SER A 26 -9.85 10.98 20.99
N GLY A 27 -11.18 10.88 20.83
CA GLY A 27 -11.92 11.47 19.73
C GLY A 27 -11.79 12.99 19.69
N PHE A 28 -11.88 13.65 20.85
CA PHE A 28 -11.73 15.10 20.97
C PHE A 28 -10.31 15.57 20.60
N ASN A 29 -9.27 14.84 21.02
CA ASN A 29 -7.88 15.15 20.66
C ASN A 29 -7.62 14.97 19.15
N ILE A 30 -8.12 13.88 18.55
CA ILE A 30 -8.01 13.66 17.10
C ILE A 30 -8.73 14.78 16.34
N HIS A 31 -9.93 15.18 16.78
CA HIS A 31 -10.68 16.28 16.17
C HIS A 31 -9.98 17.63 16.29
N LYS A 32 -9.41 17.93 17.47
CA LYS A 32 -8.66 19.17 17.71
C LYS A 32 -7.39 19.23 16.87
N GLN A 33 -6.64 18.13 16.76
CA GLN A 33 -5.46 18.04 15.89
C GLN A 33 -5.83 18.14 14.42
N TRP A 34 -6.93 17.50 14.00
CA TRP A 34 -7.47 17.60 12.64
C TRP A 34 -7.86 19.04 12.30
N LYS A 35 -8.66 19.72 13.14
CA LYS A 35 -9.02 21.13 12.95
C LYS A 35 -7.77 22.01 12.92
N ALA A 36 -6.83 21.84 13.84
CA ALA A 36 -5.60 22.64 13.86
C ALA A 36 -4.74 22.46 12.60
N ARG A 37 -4.66 21.25 12.06
CA ARG A 37 -3.84 20.95 10.86
C ARG A 37 -4.51 21.46 9.59
N ILE A 38 -5.84 21.35 9.50
CA ILE A 38 -6.56 21.86 8.34
C ILE A 38 -6.72 23.37 8.42
N SER A 39 -7.10 23.97 9.55
CA SER A 39 -7.28 25.43 9.73
C SER A 39 -6.04 26.29 9.47
N ARG A 40 -4.85 25.71 9.26
CA ARG A 40 -3.68 26.47 8.76
C ARG A 40 -4.03 27.15 7.43
N PRO A 41 -3.68 28.42 7.23
CA PRO A 41 -3.91 29.09 5.94
C PRO A 41 -3.33 28.23 4.81
N LEU A 42 -4.06 28.11 3.70
CA LEU A 42 -3.44 27.63 2.45
C LEU A 42 -2.48 28.72 2.00
N VAL A 43 -1.28 28.72 2.58
CA VAL A 43 -0.20 29.58 2.10
C VAL A 43 0.08 29.11 0.67
N LYS A 44 -0.06 30.01 -0.32
CA LYS A 44 0.62 29.81 -1.60
C LYS A 44 2.10 29.70 -1.26
N SER A 45 2.61 28.49 -1.07
CA SER A 45 3.99 28.33 -0.67
C SER A 45 4.86 29.02 -1.72
N SER A 46 5.75 29.92 -1.29
CA SER A 46 6.99 30.09 -2.02
C SER A 46 7.52 28.68 -2.29
N ARG A 47 7.92 28.44 -3.53
CA ARG A 47 8.22 27.14 -4.14
C ARG A 47 9.49 26.50 -3.56
N THR A 48 9.54 26.37 -2.24
CA THR A 48 10.70 26.00 -1.44
C THR A 48 10.17 25.05 -0.37
N GLU A 49 10.43 23.76 -0.60
CA GLU A 49 9.90 22.56 0.10
C GLU A 49 8.46 22.13 -0.22
N SER A 50 7.94 22.45 -1.41
CA SER A 50 6.97 21.54 -2.02
C SER A 50 7.71 20.23 -2.25
N SER A 51 7.34 19.18 -1.52
CA SER A 51 7.71 17.80 -1.85
C SER A 51 7.47 17.61 -3.34
N GLU A 52 8.53 17.64 -4.14
CA GLU A 52 8.43 17.38 -5.58
C GLU A 52 7.60 16.11 -5.72
N LEU A 53 6.63 16.13 -6.63
CA LEU A 53 6.07 14.89 -7.15
C LEU A 53 7.26 13.97 -7.40
N LEU A 54 7.39 12.90 -6.62
CA LEU A 54 8.54 12.02 -6.71
C LEU A 54 8.41 11.29 -8.04
N ILE A 55 8.97 11.86 -9.09
CA ILE A 55 9.01 11.26 -10.41
C ILE A 55 9.96 10.09 -10.31
N LYS A 56 9.42 8.88 -10.43
CA LYS A 56 10.24 7.68 -10.53
C LYS A 56 10.73 7.54 -11.98
N SER A 57 12.05 7.56 -12.14
CA SER A 57 12.67 7.12 -13.38
C SER A 57 12.44 5.61 -13.57
N VAL A 58 12.49 5.17 -14.82
CA VAL A 58 12.49 3.74 -15.17
C VAL A 58 13.87 3.44 -15.72
N TYR A 59 14.57 2.54 -15.08
CA TYR A 59 15.88 2.08 -15.49
C TYR A 59 15.73 0.76 -16.22
N GLU A 60 16.52 0.53 -17.26
CA GLU A 60 16.33 -0.61 -18.15
C GLU A 60 17.66 -1.26 -18.52
N ILE A 61 17.71 -2.59 -18.47
CA ILE A 61 18.73 -3.38 -19.17
C ILE A 61 18.10 -3.84 -20.47
N LYS A 62 18.22 -3.01 -21.51
CA LYS A 62 17.51 -3.14 -22.80
C LYS A 62 17.71 -4.49 -23.47
N SER A 63 18.89 -5.08 -23.38
CA SER A 63 19.17 -6.37 -24.02
C SER A 63 18.45 -7.55 -23.36
N LEU A 64 17.96 -7.38 -22.13
CA LEU A 64 17.32 -8.42 -21.33
C LEU A 64 15.83 -8.17 -21.09
N ASP A 65 15.30 -7.04 -21.55
CA ASP A 65 13.94 -6.55 -21.25
C ASP A 65 13.68 -6.47 -19.73
N VAL A 66 14.68 -6.03 -18.97
CA VAL A 66 14.59 -5.90 -17.50
C VAL A 66 14.37 -4.43 -17.15
N TYR A 67 13.29 -4.15 -16.40
CA TYR A 67 12.90 -2.81 -15.98
C TYR A 67 13.01 -2.68 -14.46
N ILE A 68 13.68 -1.65 -13.97
CA ILE A 68 13.97 -1.44 -12.55
C ILE A 68 13.42 -0.08 -12.13
N VAL A 69 12.70 -0.03 -11.01
CA VAL A 69 12.08 1.21 -10.51
C VAL A 69 13.09 2.10 -9.81
N ASP A 70 13.82 1.54 -8.85
CA ASP A 70 14.67 2.32 -7.95
C ASP A 70 15.68 1.41 -7.24
N ALA A 71 16.65 2.04 -6.58
CA ALA A 71 17.68 1.35 -5.81
C ALA A 71 17.64 1.79 -4.33
N HIS A 72 17.29 0.84 -3.46
CA HIS A 72 17.05 1.09 -2.04
C HIS A 72 18.13 0.45 -1.19
N PHE A 73 18.79 1.23 -0.33
CA PHE A 73 19.74 0.69 0.62
C PHE A 73 19.01 0.13 1.84
N ASP A 74 19.29 -1.12 2.19
CA ASP A 74 18.62 -1.88 3.24
C ASP A 74 19.66 -2.64 4.09
N CYS A 75 19.80 -2.25 5.36
CA CYS A 75 20.68 -2.90 6.34
C CYS A 75 19.90 -3.43 7.56
N ARG A 76 18.63 -3.81 7.39
CA ARG A 76 17.84 -4.39 8.49
C ARG A 76 18.37 -5.76 8.94
N SER A 77 19.08 -6.48 8.07
CA SER A 77 19.85 -7.67 8.40
C SER A 77 21.31 -7.49 7.96
N ASP A 78 21.71 -8.16 6.88
CA ASP A 78 22.91 -7.77 6.13
C ASP A 78 22.60 -6.52 5.28
N CYS A 79 23.64 -5.81 4.86
CA CYS A 79 23.47 -4.65 3.99
C CYS A 79 23.31 -5.08 2.53
N TYR A 80 22.23 -4.64 1.91
CA TYR A 80 21.91 -4.86 0.50
C TYR A 80 21.50 -3.56 -0.18
N VAL A 81 21.69 -3.52 -1.49
CA VAL A 81 20.91 -2.67 -2.38
C VAL A 81 19.79 -3.52 -2.98
N ARG A 82 18.56 -3.11 -2.72
CA ARG A 82 17.30 -3.77 -3.11
C ARG A 82 16.70 -3.02 -4.29
N LEU A 83 16.39 -3.75 -5.35
CA LEU A 83 16.01 -3.22 -6.66
C LEU A 83 14.72 -3.92 -7.11
N PRO A 84 13.53 -3.38 -6.78
CA PRO A 84 12.28 -3.88 -7.33
C PRO A 84 12.29 -3.78 -8.85
N ALA A 85 12.12 -4.91 -9.53
CA ALA A 85 12.30 -5.01 -10.96
C ALA A 85 11.26 -5.93 -11.61
N LEU A 86 10.94 -5.63 -12.86
CA LEU A 86 10.15 -6.48 -13.74
C LEU A 86 11.09 -7.16 -14.75
N GLN A 87 10.97 -8.47 -14.90
CA GLN A 87 11.76 -9.25 -15.85
C GLN A 87 10.88 -10.24 -16.64
N PRO A 88 11.32 -10.73 -17.80
CA PRO A 88 10.66 -11.83 -18.51
C PRO A 88 10.48 -13.06 -17.62
N SER A 89 9.31 -13.70 -17.70
CA SER A 89 8.92 -14.81 -16.81
C SER A 89 9.63 -16.13 -17.10
N ASN A 90 10.10 -16.30 -18.33
CA ASN A 90 10.73 -17.52 -18.85
C ASN A 90 12.27 -17.46 -18.90
N ARG A 91 12.89 -16.42 -18.33
CA ARG A 91 14.34 -16.23 -18.34
C ARG A 91 14.86 -15.98 -16.92
N ASP A 92 16.02 -16.54 -16.63
CA ASP A 92 16.86 -16.16 -15.49
C ASP A 92 18.15 -15.55 -16.01
N PHE A 93 18.68 -14.56 -15.29
CA PHE A 93 19.84 -13.79 -15.73
C PHE A 93 20.96 -13.84 -14.70
N ALA A 94 22.19 -14.03 -15.18
CA ALA A 94 23.39 -13.83 -14.38
C ALA A 94 23.73 -12.33 -14.38
N LEU A 95 23.34 -11.63 -13.32
CA LEU A 95 23.56 -10.19 -13.17
C LEU A 95 24.60 -9.89 -12.08
N LEU A 96 25.40 -8.85 -12.32
CA LEU A 96 26.35 -8.30 -11.35
C LEU A 96 25.97 -6.87 -10.99
N CYS A 97 26.08 -6.54 -9.71
CA CYS A 97 26.08 -5.19 -9.20
C CYS A 97 27.52 -4.69 -9.06
N LEU A 98 27.79 -3.51 -9.64
CA LEU A 98 29.06 -2.81 -9.57
C LEU A 98 28.89 -1.55 -8.74
N PHE A 99 29.64 -1.46 -7.64
CA PHE A 99 29.71 -0.31 -6.75
C PHE A 99 31.04 0.42 -6.94
N GLN A 100 31.01 1.75 -6.94
CA GLN A 100 32.22 2.58 -7.01
C GLN A 100 32.51 3.19 -5.64
N SER A 101 33.66 2.84 -5.04
CA SER A 101 34.08 3.31 -3.71
C SER A 101 35.57 3.68 -3.74
N GLY A 102 35.89 4.96 -3.52
CA GLY A 102 37.29 5.42 -3.36
C GLY A 102 38.21 5.03 -4.53
N GLY A 103 37.72 5.07 -5.77
CA GLY A 103 38.47 4.68 -6.98
C GLY A 103 38.60 3.16 -7.20
N ARG A 104 38.01 2.34 -6.32
CA ARG A 104 37.91 0.88 -6.49
C ARG A 104 36.50 0.49 -6.88
N GLN A 105 36.41 -0.46 -7.82
CA GLN A 105 35.15 -1.08 -8.19
C GLN A 105 34.94 -2.36 -7.41
N ILE A 106 33.75 -2.53 -6.86
CA ILE A 106 33.35 -3.71 -6.10
C ILE A 106 32.21 -4.39 -6.79
N GLN A 107 32.23 -5.71 -6.75
CA GLN A 107 31.30 -6.56 -7.47
C GLN A 107 30.52 -7.38 -6.46
N SER A 108 29.21 -7.47 -6.66
CA SER A 108 28.34 -8.41 -5.96
C SER A 108 27.52 -9.16 -6.99
N GLN A 109 27.39 -10.48 -6.80
CA GLN A 109 26.37 -11.24 -7.50
C GLN A 109 24.98 -10.73 -7.09
N VAL A 110 24.07 -10.65 -8.05
CA VAL A 110 22.65 -10.37 -7.80
C VAL A 110 21.97 -11.66 -7.33
N THR A 111 21.22 -11.59 -6.24
CA THR A 111 20.24 -12.62 -5.87
C THR A 111 18.84 -12.15 -6.25
N VAL A 112 17.94 -13.08 -6.56
CA VAL A 112 16.61 -12.78 -7.12
C VAL A 112 15.54 -13.44 -6.24
N ASP A 113 14.67 -12.62 -5.65
CA ASP A 113 13.46 -13.09 -4.95
C ASP A 113 12.24 -12.83 -5.85
N ARG A 114 11.51 -13.89 -6.25
CA ARG A 114 10.32 -13.75 -7.10
C ARG A 114 9.10 -13.38 -6.25
N ILE A 115 8.55 -12.17 -6.40
CA ILE A 115 7.53 -11.64 -5.48
C ILE A 115 6.23 -12.44 -5.55
N PHE A 116 5.73 -12.76 -6.74
CA PHE A 116 4.54 -13.63 -6.87
C PHE A 116 4.45 -14.25 -8.28
N PRO A 117 5.31 -15.21 -8.62
CA PRO A 117 5.49 -15.66 -10.00
C PRO A 117 4.31 -16.47 -10.56
N SER A 118 3.47 -17.04 -9.69
CA SER A 118 2.40 -17.95 -10.09
C SER A 118 1.12 -17.24 -10.54
N TRP A 119 0.98 -15.92 -10.31
CA TRP A 119 -0.23 -15.20 -10.65
C TRP A 119 0.06 -13.74 -11.06
N PRO A 120 -0.64 -13.22 -12.08
CA PRO A 120 -1.62 -13.93 -12.91
C PRO A 120 -0.93 -14.96 -13.83
N PRO A 121 -1.61 -16.10 -14.10
CA PRO A 121 -1.04 -17.13 -14.95
C PRO A 121 -0.76 -16.55 -16.35
N ASN A 122 0.27 -17.08 -17.00
CA ASN A 122 0.69 -16.69 -18.36
C ASN A 122 1.16 -15.23 -18.50
N SER A 123 1.53 -14.56 -17.41
CA SER A 123 2.21 -13.28 -17.51
C SER A 123 3.56 -13.46 -18.20
N GLN A 124 3.81 -12.66 -19.24
CA GLN A 124 5.10 -12.65 -19.96
C GLN A 124 6.22 -12.06 -19.10
N PHE A 125 5.85 -11.30 -18.07
CA PHE A 125 6.75 -10.67 -17.12
C PHE A 125 6.43 -11.10 -15.69
N ILE A 126 7.40 -11.04 -14.80
CA ILE A 126 7.25 -11.27 -13.37
C ILE A 126 7.94 -10.17 -12.57
N ALA A 127 7.31 -9.82 -11.45
CA ALA A 127 7.86 -8.93 -10.45
C ALA A 127 8.87 -9.70 -9.60
N VAL A 128 10.08 -9.14 -9.50
CA VAL A 128 11.18 -9.69 -8.72
C VAL A 128 11.82 -8.60 -7.87
N LEU A 129 12.50 -9.02 -6.82
CA LEU A 129 13.40 -8.18 -6.05
C LEU A 129 14.83 -8.63 -6.33
N TYR A 130 15.60 -7.80 -7.03
CA TYR A 130 17.04 -8.00 -7.12
C TYR A 130 17.72 -7.47 -5.88
N SER A 131 18.66 -8.25 -5.35
CA SER A 131 19.37 -7.93 -4.12
C SER A 131 20.87 -8.05 -4.33
N CYS A 132 21.59 -6.95 -4.06
CA CYS A 132 23.03 -6.86 -4.20
C CYS A 132 23.67 -6.66 -2.84
N ARG A 133 24.47 -7.63 -2.38
CA ARG A 133 25.11 -7.54 -1.07
C ARG A 133 26.15 -6.44 -1.09
N VAL A 134 26.13 -5.61 -0.06
CA VAL A 134 27.11 -4.55 0.18
C VAL A 134 28.13 -5.05 1.22
N PRO A 135 29.43 -5.09 0.90
CA PRO A 135 30.46 -5.48 1.87
C PRO A 135 30.47 -4.56 3.11
N GLN A 136 30.55 -5.16 4.31
CA GLN A 136 30.36 -4.48 5.61
C GLN A 136 31.34 -3.32 5.88
N ASN A 137 32.52 -3.31 5.25
CA ASN A 137 33.56 -2.29 5.45
C ASN A 137 33.35 -1.00 4.64
N GLN A 138 32.21 -0.85 3.94
CA GLN A 138 32.02 0.22 2.95
C GLN A 138 30.67 0.93 3.01
N LYS A 139 29.96 0.84 4.14
CA LYS A 139 28.54 1.23 4.27
C LYS A 139 28.16 2.65 3.79
N ILE A 140 29.10 3.55 3.45
CA ILE A 140 28.81 4.99 3.27
C ILE A 140 29.63 5.69 2.17
N SER A 141 30.04 5.05 1.07
CA SER A 141 30.84 5.78 0.04
C SER A 141 30.37 5.68 -1.40
N PHE A 142 29.19 5.13 -1.68
CA PHE A 142 28.70 4.97 -3.06
C PHE A 142 27.33 5.62 -3.22
N ASN A 143 27.19 6.44 -4.27
CA ASN A 143 25.97 7.22 -4.56
C ASN A 143 25.09 6.57 -5.62
N SER A 144 25.58 5.49 -6.24
CA SER A 144 24.88 4.76 -7.30
C SER A 144 25.32 3.31 -7.32
N VAL A 145 24.49 2.48 -7.95
CA VAL A 145 24.80 1.10 -8.30
C VAL A 145 24.67 0.93 -9.81
N LYS A 146 25.63 0.26 -10.44
CA LYS A 146 25.54 -0.15 -11.84
C LYS A 146 25.21 -1.64 -11.88
N ILE A 147 24.09 -2.02 -12.47
CA ILE A 147 23.74 -3.42 -12.72
C ILE A 147 24.11 -3.78 -14.16
N VAL A 148 24.75 -4.92 -14.37
CA VAL A 148 25.25 -5.39 -15.68
C VAL A 148 24.91 -6.86 -15.91
N ASN A 149 24.73 -7.23 -17.16
CA ASN A 149 24.77 -8.64 -17.57
C ASN A 149 26.20 -9.20 -17.41
N GLN A 150 26.37 -10.26 -16.61
CA GLN A 150 27.67 -10.86 -16.32
C GLN A 150 28.38 -11.35 -17.59
N PHE A 151 27.66 -11.91 -18.55
CA PHE A 151 28.25 -12.46 -19.78
C PHE A 151 28.92 -11.41 -20.67
N HIS A 152 28.51 -10.14 -20.57
CA HIS A 152 29.12 -9.03 -21.32
C HIS A 152 30.17 -8.28 -20.49
N TYR A 153 30.31 -8.62 -19.21
CA TYR A 153 31.29 -8.06 -18.30
C TYR A 153 32.59 -8.88 -18.35
N GLY A 154 33.49 -8.58 -19.30
CA GLY A 154 34.82 -9.21 -19.39
C GLY A 154 35.39 -9.41 -20.80
N HIS A 155 34.58 -9.30 -21.86
CA HIS A 155 35.08 -9.33 -23.23
C HIS A 155 35.59 -7.95 -23.64
N GLY A 156 36.91 -7.79 -23.68
CA GLY A 156 37.67 -6.53 -23.82
C GLY A 156 37.51 -5.74 -25.13
N ASN A 157 36.32 -5.67 -25.72
CA ASN A 157 36.00 -4.74 -26.80
C ASN A 157 34.70 -4.00 -26.45
N ALA A 158 34.81 -2.99 -25.58
CA ALA A 158 33.75 -2.02 -25.37
C ALA A 158 33.61 -1.13 -26.61
N ARG A 159 32.98 -1.66 -27.66
CA ARG A 159 32.49 -0.89 -28.81
C ARG A 159 30.97 -0.80 -28.70
N GLU A 160 30.46 0.39 -28.38
CA GLU A 160 29.07 0.88 -28.53
C GLU A 160 27.88 0.09 -27.94
N GLY A 161 28.03 -1.17 -27.48
CA GLY A 161 26.96 -2.00 -26.90
C GLY A 161 26.77 -1.87 -25.39
N ALA A 162 27.73 -1.28 -24.67
CA ALA A 162 27.79 -1.30 -23.20
C ALA A 162 26.63 -0.58 -22.48
N SER A 163 25.87 0.31 -23.14
CA SER A 163 24.72 0.99 -22.52
C SER A 163 23.42 0.18 -22.59
N LYS A 164 23.31 -0.80 -23.50
CA LYS A 164 22.11 -1.64 -23.61
C LYS A 164 22.10 -2.78 -22.58
N ASP A 165 23.27 -3.18 -22.11
CA ASP A 165 23.48 -4.31 -21.19
C ASP A 165 23.63 -3.89 -19.72
N SER A 166 23.37 -2.63 -19.41
CA SER A 166 23.55 -2.13 -18.06
C SER A 166 22.65 -0.95 -17.73
N ALA A 167 22.35 -0.81 -16.43
CA ALA A 167 21.64 0.34 -15.90
C ALA A 167 22.41 0.91 -14.70
N ILE A 168 22.44 2.24 -14.58
CA ILE A 168 23.05 2.94 -13.44
C ILE A 168 21.92 3.62 -12.67
N LEU A 169 21.75 3.23 -11.41
CA LEU A 169 20.70 3.76 -10.55
C LEU A 169 21.34 4.57 -9.41
N PRO A 170 20.90 5.83 -9.17
CA PRO A 170 21.28 6.54 -7.97
C PRO A 170 20.72 5.80 -6.76
N LEU A 171 21.49 5.74 -5.68
CA LEU A 171 21.00 5.21 -4.42
C LEU A 171 20.22 6.26 -3.68
N ARG A 172 19.03 5.90 -3.21
CA ARG A 172 18.30 6.76 -2.28
C ARG A 172 19.08 6.91 -0.99
N SER A 173 19.45 8.16 -0.68
CA SER A 173 20.19 8.46 0.55
C SER A 173 19.39 8.01 1.76
N PHE A 174 20.06 7.33 2.69
CA PHE A 174 19.55 7.12 4.02
C PHE A 174 19.45 8.48 4.74
N GLN A 175 18.24 8.95 4.97
CA GLN A 175 18.00 10.11 5.85
C GLN A 175 17.35 9.59 7.13
N PRO A 176 18.03 9.68 8.28
CA PRO A 176 17.41 9.43 9.56
C PRO A 176 16.27 10.43 9.74
N SER A 177 15.03 9.94 9.79
CA SER A 177 13.87 10.74 10.13
C SER A 177 13.14 10.11 11.30
N THR A 178 12.32 10.89 11.99
CA THR A 178 11.35 10.32 12.93
C THR A 178 10.49 9.32 12.16
N LYS A 179 10.35 8.09 12.68
CA LYS A 179 9.52 7.07 12.03
C LYS A 179 8.05 7.46 12.19
N GLU A 180 7.32 7.47 11.09
CA GLU A 180 5.86 7.44 11.12
C GLU A 180 5.41 6.13 11.77
N ASP A 181 4.29 6.12 12.48
CA ASP A 181 3.83 4.86 13.08
C ASP A 181 3.37 3.87 12.01
N THR A 182 2.33 4.26 11.27
CA THR A 182 1.75 3.45 10.20
C THR A 182 1.52 4.32 8.96
N VAL A 183 1.99 3.86 7.80
CA VAL A 183 1.75 4.50 6.50
C VAL A 183 0.84 3.63 5.64
N VAL A 184 0.04 4.25 4.78
CA VAL A 184 -0.77 3.54 3.78
C VAL A 184 -0.16 3.69 2.39
N CYS A 185 0.02 2.57 1.69
CA CYS A 185 0.47 2.54 0.30
C CYS A 185 -0.66 2.11 -0.62
N LEU A 186 -1.13 3.01 -1.47
CA LEU A 186 -2.03 2.67 -2.57
C LEU A 186 -1.17 2.33 -3.81
N LYS A 187 -1.32 1.10 -4.29
CA LYS A 187 -0.64 0.58 -5.47
C LYS A 187 -0.86 1.46 -6.71
N SER A 188 -0.05 1.24 -7.73
CA SER A 188 -0.19 1.91 -9.03
C SER A 188 -1.64 1.88 -9.50
N THR A 189 -2.22 3.07 -9.61
CA THR A 189 -3.63 3.28 -9.92
C THR A 189 -3.74 4.02 -11.25
N ASP A 190 -4.61 3.54 -12.13
CA ASP A 190 -4.89 4.08 -13.45
C ASP A 190 -6.40 4.24 -13.70
N GLY A 191 -6.77 5.17 -14.58
CA GLY A 191 -8.16 5.45 -14.91
C GLY A 191 -8.86 6.39 -13.93
N PRO A 192 -10.20 6.46 -13.95
CA PRO A 192 -10.97 7.43 -13.19
C PRO A 192 -11.08 7.02 -11.71
N LEU A 193 -10.89 8.01 -10.83
CA LEU A 193 -11.10 7.87 -9.38
C LEU A 193 -12.35 8.61 -8.92
N ALA A 194 -13.28 7.91 -8.26
CA ALA A 194 -14.46 8.54 -7.68
C ALA A 194 -14.04 9.54 -6.58
N PRO A 195 -14.27 10.86 -6.75
CA PRO A 195 -13.73 11.85 -5.82
C PRO A 195 -14.29 11.75 -4.40
N ASP A 196 -15.59 11.48 -4.26
CA ASP A 196 -16.24 11.31 -2.96
C ASP A 196 -15.74 10.06 -2.23
N LEU A 197 -15.63 8.94 -2.93
CA LEU A 197 -15.03 7.72 -2.39
C LEU A 197 -13.61 7.96 -1.88
N PHE A 198 -12.78 8.67 -2.66
CA PHE A 198 -11.41 8.99 -2.27
C PHE A 198 -11.36 9.86 -0.99
N LEU A 199 -12.23 10.86 -0.90
CA LEU A 199 -12.35 11.70 0.30
C LEU A 199 -12.75 10.88 1.53
N GLU A 200 -13.80 10.07 1.40
CA GLU A 200 -14.30 9.23 2.49
C GLU A 200 -13.25 8.21 2.94
N TRP A 201 -12.53 7.60 1.98
CA TRP A 201 -11.44 6.66 2.25
C TRP A 201 -10.31 7.33 3.04
N ILE A 202 -9.81 8.48 2.60
CA ILE A 202 -8.75 9.23 3.30
C ILE A 202 -9.21 9.60 4.72
N GLU A 203 -10.39 10.19 4.87
CA GLU A 203 -10.85 10.69 6.17
C GLU A 203 -11.24 9.57 7.13
N PHE A 204 -11.72 8.42 6.63
CA PHE A 204 -11.91 7.21 7.44
C PHE A 204 -10.58 6.76 8.05
N TYR A 205 -9.55 6.51 7.25
CA TYR A 205 -8.27 6.03 7.78
C TYR A 205 -7.58 7.08 8.68
N ARG A 206 -7.80 8.38 8.42
CA ARG A 206 -7.32 9.44 9.32
C ARG A 206 -7.99 9.43 10.69
N LEU A 207 -9.30 9.20 10.74
CA LEU A 207 -10.01 8.98 12.00
C LEU A 207 -9.48 7.76 12.75
N GLN A 208 -9.00 6.76 12.01
CA GLN A 208 -8.37 5.55 12.56
C GLN A 208 -6.90 5.73 12.99
N GLY A 209 -6.35 6.95 12.89
CA GLY A 209 -4.99 7.28 13.33
C GLY A 209 -3.92 7.27 12.24
N ILE A 210 -4.28 7.02 10.97
CA ILE A 210 -3.33 7.07 9.85
C ILE A 210 -3.04 8.53 9.46
N THR A 211 -1.76 8.88 9.37
CA THR A 211 -1.32 10.26 9.12
C THR A 211 -0.77 10.49 7.72
N ARG A 212 -0.32 9.44 7.03
CA ARG A 212 0.37 9.51 5.73
C ARG A 212 -0.11 8.46 4.74
N PHE A 213 -0.33 8.91 3.52
CA PHE A 213 -0.77 8.11 2.40
C PHE A 213 0.16 8.32 1.21
N TYR A 214 0.51 7.23 0.54
CA TYR A 214 1.32 7.25 -0.68
C TYR A 214 0.49 6.68 -1.80
N VAL A 215 0.24 7.50 -2.82
CA VAL A 215 -0.58 7.13 -3.98
C VAL A 215 0.32 7.09 -5.21
N TYR A 216 0.42 5.93 -5.84
CA TYR A 216 1.20 5.76 -7.06
C TYR A 216 0.33 6.09 -8.27
N ASP A 217 0.59 7.24 -8.89
CA ASP A 217 -0.09 7.71 -10.11
C ASP A 217 0.46 6.95 -11.32
N GLY A 218 -0.25 5.89 -11.71
CA GLY A 218 0.06 5.07 -12.88
C GLY A 218 -0.66 5.53 -14.15
N GLY A 219 -1.31 6.70 -14.11
CA GLY A 219 -2.21 7.18 -15.16
C GLY A 219 -3.61 7.49 -14.63
N ILE A 220 -3.71 8.15 -13.47
CA ILE A 220 -4.99 8.58 -12.90
C ILE A 220 -5.61 9.62 -13.84
N GLU A 221 -6.86 9.42 -14.24
CA GLU A 221 -7.62 10.38 -15.03
C GLU A 221 -8.04 11.56 -14.15
N LYS A 222 -7.74 12.77 -14.62
CA LYS A 222 -7.79 14.01 -13.83
C LYS A 222 -8.96 14.94 -14.17
N ASP A 223 -9.84 14.49 -15.06
CA ASP A 223 -10.95 15.25 -15.66
C ASP A 223 -12.21 15.32 -14.78
N ASN A 224 -12.35 14.43 -13.79
CA ASN A 224 -13.53 14.35 -12.92
C ASN A 224 -13.44 15.17 -11.61
N GLY A 225 -12.42 16.00 -11.47
CA GLY A 225 -12.21 16.86 -10.29
C GLY A 225 -11.33 16.27 -9.18
N ILE A 226 -10.92 14.99 -9.28
CA ILE A 226 -10.03 14.33 -8.29
C ILE A 226 -8.74 15.11 -8.00
N SER A 227 -8.17 15.77 -9.02
CA SER A 227 -6.94 16.57 -8.90
C SER A 227 -7.01 17.60 -7.78
N THR A 228 -8.18 18.19 -7.58
CA THR A 228 -8.42 19.19 -6.52
C THR A 228 -8.15 18.61 -5.13
N TYR A 229 -8.61 17.38 -4.90
CA TYR A 229 -8.47 16.71 -3.61
C TYR A 229 -7.07 16.15 -3.41
N LEU A 230 -6.45 15.62 -4.48
CA LEU A 230 -5.05 15.22 -4.47
C LEU A 230 -4.15 16.41 -4.09
N ASP A 231 -4.29 17.54 -4.78
CA ASP A 231 -3.51 18.76 -4.52
C ASP A 231 -3.75 19.30 -3.10
N PHE A 232 -5.00 19.27 -2.64
CA PHE A 232 -5.36 19.69 -1.29
C PHE A 232 -4.64 18.85 -0.23
N TYR A 233 -4.73 17.52 -0.30
CA TYR A 233 -4.07 16.66 0.67
C TYR A 233 -2.54 16.64 0.53
N GLN A 234 -2.01 16.84 -0.68
CA GLN A 234 -0.58 17.05 -0.90
C GLN A 234 -0.07 18.30 -0.19
N THR A 235 -0.79 19.41 -0.31
CA THR A 235 -0.45 20.67 0.37
C THR A 235 -0.43 20.52 1.90
N LEU A 236 -1.28 19.65 2.45
CA LEU A 236 -1.31 19.34 3.88
C LEU A 236 -0.26 18.30 4.32
N GLY A 237 0.51 17.75 3.37
CA GLY A 237 1.44 16.65 3.57
C GLY A 237 0.75 15.34 4.00
N ILE A 238 -0.54 15.17 3.72
CA ILE A 238 -1.29 13.97 4.11
C ILE A 238 -1.12 12.89 3.04
N VAL A 239 -1.26 13.29 1.77
CA VAL A 239 -1.04 12.43 0.62
C VAL A 239 0.26 12.83 -0.03
N GLN A 240 1.11 11.87 -0.37
CA GLN A 240 2.19 12.03 -1.33
C GLN A 240 1.78 11.35 -2.63
N LEU A 241 1.63 12.12 -3.70
CA LEU A 241 1.45 11.58 -5.03
C LEU A 241 2.82 11.23 -5.61
N VAL A 242 3.04 9.95 -5.90
CA VAL A 242 4.26 9.42 -6.53
C VAL A 242 3.96 9.24 -8.01
N GLN A 243 4.61 10.03 -8.86
CA GLN A 243 4.45 9.87 -10.31
C GLN A 243 5.14 8.58 -10.73
N PHE A 244 4.36 7.66 -11.30
CA PHE A 244 4.81 6.30 -11.59
C PHE A 244 4.73 5.98 -13.08
N PRO A 245 5.54 6.66 -13.92
CA PRO A 245 5.57 6.43 -15.38
C PRO A 245 6.10 5.03 -15.75
N PHE A 246 6.52 4.23 -14.77
CA PHE A 246 6.85 2.82 -14.93
C PHE A 246 5.71 2.04 -15.59
N SER A 247 4.46 2.33 -15.22
CA SER A 247 3.29 1.67 -15.81
C SER A 247 3.24 1.87 -17.33
N SER A 248 3.19 3.13 -17.79
CA SER A 248 3.09 3.44 -19.22
C SER A 248 4.34 3.01 -19.98
N LYS A 249 5.54 3.30 -19.47
CA LYS A 249 6.79 2.95 -20.17
C LYS A 249 6.97 1.46 -20.38
N VAL A 250 6.66 0.64 -19.38
CA VAL A 250 6.71 -0.83 -19.53
C VAL A 250 5.64 -1.29 -20.50
N MET A 251 4.40 -0.79 -20.39
CA MET A 251 3.33 -1.18 -21.30
C MET A 251 3.66 -0.82 -22.76
N ASP A 252 4.24 0.35 -23.01
CA ASP A 252 4.69 0.78 -24.34
C ASP A 252 5.80 -0.13 -24.87
N ALA A 253 6.81 -0.42 -24.03
CA ALA A 253 7.95 -1.26 -24.43
C ALA A 253 7.53 -2.71 -24.73
N VAL A 254 6.67 -3.29 -23.88
CA VAL A 254 6.18 -4.67 -24.06
C VAL A 254 5.27 -4.77 -25.28
N SER A 255 4.42 -3.77 -25.52
CA SER A 255 3.48 -3.77 -26.65
C SER A 255 4.14 -3.41 -27.99
N TRP A 256 5.35 -2.83 -27.97
CA TRP A 256 6.06 -2.41 -29.18
C TRP A 256 6.41 -3.58 -30.10
N ASN A 257 6.87 -4.69 -29.54
CA ASN A 257 7.30 -5.85 -30.33
C ASN A 257 6.14 -6.78 -30.67
N GLN A 258 5.13 -6.90 -29.80
CA GLN A 258 3.92 -7.69 -30.04
C GLN A 258 2.70 -7.04 -29.37
N PRO A 259 1.62 -6.75 -30.12
CA PRO A 259 0.38 -6.28 -29.53
C PRO A 259 -0.13 -7.28 -28.49
N LEU A 260 -0.31 -6.81 -27.26
CA LEU A 260 -0.86 -7.61 -26.18
C LEU A 260 -2.38 -7.69 -26.27
N ASP A 261 -2.94 -8.87 -26.02
CA ASP A 261 -4.38 -8.99 -25.81
C ASP A 261 -4.80 -8.43 -24.43
N LYS A 262 -6.11 -8.34 -24.18
CA LYS A 262 -6.64 -7.80 -22.91
C LYS A 262 -6.19 -8.59 -21.67
N ALA A 263 -6.02 -9.90 -21.78
CA ALA A 263 -5.61 -10.75 -20.66
C ALA A 263 -4.11 -10.59 -20.38
N GLN A 264 -3.28 -10.46 -21.41
CA GLN A 264 -1.86 -10.18 -21.29
C GLN A 264 -1.59 -8.77 -20.73
N VAL A 265 -2.33 -7.75 -21.20
CA VAL A 265 -2.28 -6.40 -20.63
C VAL A 265 -2.62 -6.43 -19.15
N PHE A 266 -3.73 -7.10 -18.78
CA PHE A 266 -4.10 -7.28 -17.38
C PHE A 266 -2.95 -7.96 -16.61
N ALA A 267 -2.36 -9.03 -17.16
CA ALA A 267 -1.33 -9.79 -16.49
C ALA A 267 -0.08 -8.95 -16.17
N VAL A 268 0.39 -8.16 -17.13
CA VAL A 268 1.53 -7.24 -16.95
C VAL A 268 1.19 -6.12 -15.96
N LYS A 269 -0.01 -5.52 -16.05
CA LYS A 269 -0.47 -4.49 -15.10
C LYS A 269 -0.52 -5.01 -13.66
N GLN A 270 -0.90 -6.26 -13.44
CA GLN A 270 -0.83 -6.87 -12.11
C GLN A 270 0.64 -6.91 -11.62
N GLN A 271 1.58 -7.39 -12.43
CA GLN A 271 2.99 -7.41 -12.01
C GLN A 271 3.54 -5.99 -11.74
N ILE A 272 3.13 -4.98 -12.50
CA ILE A 272 3.46 -3.57 -12.24
C ILE A 272 2.92 -3.10 -10.88
N GLN A 273 1.72 -3.51 -10.47
CA GLN A 273 1.20 -3.19 -9.14
C GLN A 273 2.07 -3.77 -8.02
N LEU A 274 2.54 -5.03 -8.15
CA LEU A 274 3.47 -5.62 -7.18
C LEU A 274 4.75 -4.79 -7.04
N ILE A 275 5.27 -4.30 -8.17
CA ILE A 275 6.45 -3.45 -8.19
C ILE A 275 6.21 -2.12 -7.48
N SER A 276 5.07 -1.46 -7.72
CA SER A 276 4.73 -0.22 -7.00
C SER A 276 4.58 -0.44 -5.47
N LEU A 277 4.01 -1.58 -5.07
CA LEU A 277 3.85 -1.94 -3.66
C LEU A 277 5.20 -2.16 -2.97
N ASN A 278 6.11 -2.90 -3.60
CA ASN A 278 7.43 -3.13 -3.03
C ASN A 278 8.29 -1.87 -3.07
N ASP A 279 8.22 -1.04 -4.11
CA ASP A 279 8.88 0.29 -4.08
C ASP A 279 8.37 1.13 -2.91
N CYS A 280 7.05 1.19 -2.68
CA CYS A 280 6.47 1.93 -1.55
C CYS A 280 6.96 1.35 -0.22
N PHE A 281 6.92 0.03 -0.06
CA PHE A 281 7.44 -0.64 1.13
C PHE A 281 8.91 -0.26 1.39
N TYR A 282 9.77 -0.28 0.37
CA TYR A 282 11.16 0.12 0.52
C TYR A 282 11.37 1.64 0.68
N GLN A 283 10.44 2.52 0.29
CA GLN A 283 10.51 3.93 0.70
C GLN A 283 10.37 4.09 2.23
N PHE A 284 9.58 3.21 2.86
CA PHE A 284 9.20 3.33 4.26
C PHE A 284 9.79 2.27 5.19
N HIS A 285 10.56 1.31 4.68
CA HIS A 285 11.10 0.22 5.48
C HIS A 285 11.90 0.69 6.71
N ASN A 286 12.54 1.87 6.61
CA ASN A 286 13.25 2.52 7.72
C ASN A 286 12.58 3.82 8.22
N LYS A 287 11.47 4.25 7.63
CA LYS A 287 10.79 5.52 7.93
C LYS A 287 9.40 5.37 8.52
N ALA A 288 8.87 4.15 8.56
CA ALA A 288 7.66 3.81 9.27
C ALA A 288 7.89 2.57 10.15
N ASN A 289 7.10 2.37 11.20
CA ASN A 289 7.09 1.09 11.95
C ASN A 289 6.27 0.04 11.21
N ARG A 290 5.21 0.49 10.54
CA ARG A 290 4.23 -0.36 9.89
C ARG A 290 3.80 0.21 8.55
N MET A 291 3.44 -0.68 7.64
CA MET A 291 2.75 -0.34 6.39
C MET A 291 1.38 -1.04 6.38
N LEU A 292 0.31 -0.30 6.14
CA LEU A 292 -1.03 -0.86 5.92
C LEU A 292 -1.29 -0.92 4.41
N LEU A 293 -1.71 -2.09 3.93
CA LEU A 293 -2.11 -2.31 2.55
C LEU A 293 -3.63 -2.43 2.46
N VAL A 294 -4.27 -1.48 1.79
CA VAL A 294 -5.72 -1.42 1.60
C VAL A 294 -6.02 -0.78 0.24
N ASP A 295 -7.02 -1.28 -0.47
CA ASP A 295 -7.49 -0.72 -1.74
C ASP A 295 -8.54 0.39 -1.50
N LEU A 296 -8.81 1.22 -2.52
CA LEU A 296 -9.78 2.33 -2.44
C LEU A 296 -11.22 1.87 -2.17
N ASP A 297 -11.51 0.59 -2.41
CA ASP A 297 -12.81 -0.02 -2.18
C ASP A 297 -12.85 -0.88 -0.90
N GLU A 298 -11.88 -0.67 -0.01
CA GLU A 298 -11.73 -1.44 1.22
C GLU A 298 -11.63 -0.55 2.47
N LEU A 299 -12.45 -0.87 3.48
CA LEU A 299 -12.37 -0.27 4.81
C LEU A 299 -12.04 -1.35 5.84
N LEU A 300 -10.95 -1.18 6.58
CA LEU A 300 -10.64 -2.05 7.71
C LEU A 300 -11.26 -1.50 8.99
N LEU A 301 -12.10 -2.29 9.66
CA LEU A 301 -12.79 -1.89 10.87
C LEU A 301 -12.32 -2.70 12.09
N PRO A 302 -11.98 -2.04 13.21
CA PRO A 302 -11.81 -2.71 14.50
C PRO A 302 -13.10 -3.38 14.97
N SER A 303 -12.98 -4.55 15.61
CA SER A 303 -14.11 -5.23 16.24
C SER A 303 -14.57 -4.52 17.51
N ARG A 304 -13.68 -3.76 18.15
CA ARG A 304 -13.97 -2.95 19.34
C ARG A 304 -14.16 -1.50 18.92
N THR A 305 -15.38 -0.98 19.08
CA THR A 305 -15.75 0.40 18.72
C THR A 305 -14.96 1.48 19.48
N SER A 306 -14.33 1.12 20.60
CA SER A 306 -13.49 2.00 21.41
C SER A 306 -12.03 2.05 20.95
N GLU A 307 -11.61 1.13 20.07
CA GLU A 307 -10.25 1.06 19.54
C GLU A 307 -10.18 1.68 18.14
N ASN A 308 -9.06 2.36 17.85
CA ASN A 308 -8.70 2.69 16.48
C ASN A 308 -7.79 1.62 15.86
N LEU A 309 -7.48 1.74 14.56
CA LEU A 309 -6.62 0.78 13.87
C LEU A 309 -5.23 0.65 14.50
N ILE A 310 -4.62 1.75 14.97
CA ILE A 310 -3.28 1.70 15.58
C ILE A 310 -3.28 0.81 16.83
N GLN A 311 -4.25 1.00 17.72
CA GLN A 311 -4.40 0.21 18.94
C GLN A 311 -4.67 -1.27 18.63
N MET A 312 -5.52 -1.52 17.63
CA MET A 312 -5.79 -2.87 17.14
C MET A 312 -4.52 -3.53 16.56
N PHE A 313 -3.70 -2.79 15.80
CA PHE A 313 -2.44 -3.30 15.26
C PHE A 313 -1.42 -3.58 16.35
N ASP A 314 -1.31 -2.72 17.35
CA ASP A 314 -0.42 -2.96 18.49
C ASP A 314 -0.80 -4.26 19.21
N ARG A 315 -2.10 -4.48 19.42
CA ARG A 315 -2.62 -5.71 20.02
C ARG A 315 -2.34 -6.93 19.13
N GLY A 316 -2.68 -6.85 17.86
CA GLY A 316 -2.43 -7.93 16.89
C GLY A 316 -0.96 -8.35 16.84
N PHE A 317 -0.02 -7.41 16.82
CA PHE A 317 1.40 -7.74 16.81
C PHE A 317 1.98 -8.13 18.17
N ARG A 318 1.41 -7.68 19.29
CA ARG A 318 1.77 -8.21 20.62
C ARG A 318 1.39 -9.68 20.74
N ASP A 319 0.19 -10.02 20.29
CA ASP A 319 -0.37 -11.37 20.39
C ASP A 319 0.23 -12.32 19.33
N ASN A 320 0.84 -11.77 18.28
CA ASN A 320 1.45 -12.51 17.15
C ASN A 320 2.87 -11.99 16.84
N SER A 321 3.73 -11.93 17.86
CA SER A 321 5.04 -11.26 17.78
C SER A 321 6.01 -11.91 16.78
N ASN A 322 5.87 -13.22 16.53
CA ASN A 322 6.67 -14.00 15.60
C ASN A 322 6.23 -13.90 14.12
N HIS A 323 5.34 -12.96 13.78
CA HIS A 323 4.88 -12.76 12.40
C HIS A 323 5.31 -11.40 11.84
N GLY A 324 5.69 -11.37 10.56
CA GLY A 324 6.01 -10.15 9.82
C GLY A 324 4.77 -9.36 9.38
N ASN A 325 3.62 -10.02 9.29
CA ASN A 325 2.38 -9.44 8.79
C ASN A 325 1.17 -10.06 9.51
N ILE A 326 0.19 -9.24 9.89
CA ILE A 326 -1.11 -9.71 10.38
C ILE A 326 -2.17 -9.40 9.33
N LEU A 327 -3.01 -10.40 9.04
CA LEU A 327 -4.02 -10.37 7.99
C LEU A 327 -5.43 -10.40 8.58
N PHE A 328 -6.28 -9.55 8.02
CA PHE A 328 -7.69 -9.44 8.37
C PHE A 328 -8.51 -10.15 7.31
N GLN A 329 -9.41 -11.02 7.76
CA GLN A 329 -10.42 -11.63 6.90
C GLN A 329 -11.30 -10.55 6.28
N ASN A 330 -11.86 -10.84 5.11
CA ASN A 330 -12.76 -9.92 4.43
C ASN A 330 -14.22 -10.36 4.48
N ALA A 331 -15.10 -9.40 4.23
CA ALA A 331 -16.46 -9.65 3.82
C ALA A 331 -16.83 -8.70 2.69
N TRP A 332 -17.46 -9.24 1.66
CA TRP A 332 -17.87 -8.45 0.49
C TRP A 332 -19.24 -7.82 0.65
N TYR A 333 -19.32 -6.56 0.21
CA TYR A 333 -20.54 -5.75 0.10
C TYR A 333 -20.77 -5.47 -1.39
N PHE A 334 -21.72 -6.20 -1.99
CA PHE A 334 -22.07 -6.01 -3.40
C PHE A 334 -23.20 -4.99 -3.53
N MET A 335 -23.00 -3.92 -4.31
CA MET A 335 -23.97 -2.84 -4.48
C MET A 335 -25.30 -3.34 -5.07
N ASP A 336 -25.26 -4.29 -6.00
CA ASP A 336 -26.48 -4.86 -6.60
C ASP A 336 -27.39 -5.54 -5.56
N HIS A 337 -26.82 -6.12 -4.50
CA HIS A 337 -27.61 -6.70 -3.41
C HIS A 337 -28.25 -5.63 -2.53
N GLN A 338 -27.68 -4.42 -2.47
CA GLN A 338 -28.22 -3.32 -1.67
C GLN A 338 -29.40 -2.63 -2.35
N THR A 339 -29.42 -2.61 -3.68
CA THR A 339 -30.43 -1.90 -4.47
C THR A 339 -31.56 -2.80 -4.98
N GLY A 340 -31.59 -4.08 -4.57
CA GLY A 340 -32.55 -5.06 -5.04
C GLY A 340 -32.40 -5.39 -6.52
N GLY A 341 -31.16 -5.43 -7.03
CA GLY A 341 -30.85 -5.76 -8.42
C GLY A 341 -31.15 -4.65 -9.43
N LYS A 342 -31.49 -3.43 -8.97
CA LYS A 342 -31.50 -2.26 -9.86
C LYS A 342 -30.06 -1.98 -10.27
N ASN A 343 -29.78 -2.10 -11.57
CA ASN A 343 -28.46 -1.84 -12.17
C ASN A 343 -27.86 -0.57 -11.58
N PHE A 344 -26.93 -0.73 -10.63
CA PHE A 344 -26.14 0.38 -10.15
C PHE A 344 -25.22 0.75 -11.31
N SER A 345 -25.48 1.89 -11.96
CA SER A 345 -24.72 2.31 -13.13
C SER A 345 -23.36 2.85 -12.68
N GLY A 346 -22.41 1.94 -12.44
CA GLY A 346 -21.02 2.28 -12.11
C GLY A 346 -20.41 1.47 -10.97
N GLY A 347 -19.15 1.76 -10.63
CA GLY A 347 -18.48 1.24 -9.43
C GLY A 347 -19.05 1.87 -8.16
N ILE A 348 -18.42 1.63 -7.01
CA ILE A 348 -18.77 2.37 -5.79
C ILE A 348 -18.29 3.82 -5.92
N TYR A 349 -19.14 4.77 -5.51
CA TYR A 349 -18.82 6.20 -5.55
C TYR A 349 -18.75 6.83 -4.15
N SER A 350 -19.30 6.17 -3.14
CA SER A 350 -19.27 6.55 -1.73
C SER A 350 -19.66 5.34 -0.88
N PHE A 351 -18.98 5.13 0.25
CA PHE A 351 -19.28 4.10 1.25
C PHE A 351 -20.56 4.38 2.04
N PHE A 352 -20.96 5.65 2.13
CA PHE A 352 -22.06 6.12 2.99
C PHE A 352 -23.25 6.67 2.19
N SER A 353 -23.39 6.25 0.94
CA SER A 353 -24.46 6.67 0.04
C SER A 353 -25.76 5.85 0.21
N LEU A 354 -25.67 4.67 0.82
CA LEU A 354 -26.78 3.75 1.02
C LEU A 354 -27.22 3.73 2.49
N PRO A 355 -28.52 3.55 2.79
CA PRO A 355 -29.01 3.50 4.16
C PRO A 355 -28.58 2.18 4.86
N PRO A 356 -28.30 2.21 6.18
CA PRO A 356 -28.09 0.99 6.97
C PRO A 356 -29.39 0.17 7.16
N PRO A 357 -29.28 -1.14 7.41
CA PRO A 357 -28.07 -1.96 7.35
C PRO A 357 -27.67 -2.27 5.90
N LEU A 358 -26.37 -2.51 5.68
CA LEU A 358 -25.91 -3.11 4.41
C LEU A 358 -25.91 -4.63 4.52
N LEU A 359 -26.05 -5.30 3.37
CA LEU A 359 -25.92 -6.74 3.23
C LEU A 359 -24.49 -7.10 2.84
N ARG A 360 -23.81 -7.87 3.67
CA ARG A 360 -22.53 -8.48 3.33
C ARG A 360 -22.60 -9.98 3.23
N THR A 361 -21.61 -10.55 2.59
CA THR A 361 -21.33 -11.99 2.60
C THR A 361 -20.82 -12.47 3.97
N ALA A 362 -20.72 -13.79 4.12
CA ALA A 362 -19.97 -14.39 5.24
C ALA A 362 -18.48 -14.00 5.18
N MET A 363 -17.83 -14.01 6.35
CA MET A 363 -16.40 -13.74 6.48
C MET A 363 -15.58 -14.75 5.70
N SER A 364 -14.48 -14.30 5.11
CA SER A 364 -13.66 -15.09 4.20
C SER A 364 -12.17 -14.75 4.35
N GLU A 365 -11.35 -15.80 4.28
CA GLU A 365 -9.90 -15.70 4.25
C GLU A 365 -9.34 -15.41 2.84
N LYS A 366 -10.18 -15.40 1.80
CA LYS A 366 -9.73 -15.08 0.44
C LYS A 366 -9.54 -13.57 0.30
N GLN A 367 -8.48 -13.15 -0.39
CA GLN A 367 -8.15 -11.73 -0.56
C GLN A 367 -8.13 -10.95 0.76
N PRO A 368 -7.43 -11.44 1.79
CA PRO A 368 -7.27 -10.67 3.01
C PRO A 368 -6.41 -9.44 2.73
N LYS A 369 -6.41 -8.50 3.66
CA LYS A 369 -5.50 -7.37 3.69
C LYS A 369 -4.85 -7.28 5.05
N GLY A 370 -3.73 -6.59 5.15
CA GLY A 370 -2.97 -6.62 6.37
C GLY A 370 -2.05 -5.44 6.58
N VAL A 371 -1.50 -5.44 7.78
CA VAL A 371 -0.46 -4.51 8.20
C VAL A 371 0.86 -5.29 8.32
N PHE A 372 1.94 -4.67 7.85
CA PHE A 372 3.26 -5.27 7.70
C PHE A 372 4.24 -4.57 8.63
N LYS A 373 5.06 -5.35 9.35
CA LYS A 373 6.23 -4.83 10.05
C LYS A 373 7.31 -4.47 9.03
N THR A 374 7.68 -3.20 9.02
CA THR A 374 8.67 -2.67 8.06
C THR A 374 10.08 -3.15 8.35
N ASP A 375 10.38 -3.61 9.56
CA ASP A 375 11.67 -4.14 9.99
C ASP A 375 11.80 -5.66 9.81
N ALA A 376 10.73 -6.36 9.43
CA ALA A 376 10.69 -7.83 9.38
C ALA A 376 10.46 -8.39 7.96
N VAL A 377 9.68 -7.69 7.13
CA VAL A 377 9.26 -8.18 5.80
C VAL A 377 10.27 -7.82 4.71
N LEU A 378 10.51 -8.76 3.78
CA LEU A 378 11.39 -8.58 2.62
C LEU A 378 10.61 -8.25 1.34
N THR A 379 9.53 -8.96 1.04
CA THR A 379 8.67 -8.66 -0.11
C THR A 379 7.20 -8.90 0.20
N ILE A 380 6.34 -8.15 -0.47
CA ILE A 380 4.88 -8.21 -0.28
C ILE A 380 4.15 -8.43 -1.62
N ASN A 381 2.97 -9.04 -1.56
CA ASN A 381 2.01 -9.01 -2.67
C ASN A 381 0.78 -8.15 -2.31
N TRP A 382 -0.31 -8.23 -3.07
CA TRP A 382 -1.55 -7.49 -2.82
C TRP A 382 -2.28 -7.82 -1.50
N HIS A 383 -1.90 -8.91 -0.85
CA HIS A 383 -2.63 -9.48 0.27
C HIS A 383 -1.74 -9.69 1.50
N CYS A 384 -0.55 -10.27 1.32
CA CYS A 384 0.29 -10.74 2.40
C CYS A 384 1.80 -10.59 2.13
N ALA A 385 2.59 -10.83 3.17
CA ALA A 385 4.04 -10.95 3.04
C ALA A 385 4.38 -12.28 2.35
N ILE A 386 5.32 -12.22 1.41
CA ILE A 386 5.79 -13.41 0.67
C ILE A 386 7.11 -13.91 1.24
N HIS A 387 8.04 -12.99 1.47
CA HIS A 387 9.33 -13.28 2.05
C HIS A 387 9.55 -12.39 3.27
N VAL A 388 10.21 -12.94 4.28
CA VAL A 388 10.67 -12.22 5.48
C VAL A 388 12.19 -12.18 5.51
N LEU A 389 12.74 -11.27 6.31
CA LEU A 389 14.17 -11.25 6.57
C LEU A 389 14.57 -12.52 7.35
N ASN A 390 15.69 -13.13 6.99
CA ASN A 390 16.17 -14.39 7.56
C ASN A 390 16.30 -14.31 9.10
N SER A 391 15.28 -14.82 9.79
CA SER A 391 15.22 -15.05 11.23
C SER A 391 14.60 -16.43 11.44
N VAL A 392 15.19 -17.24 12.32
CA VAL A 392 14.84 -18.66 12.51
C VAL A 392 13.40 -18.85 13.02
N ASP A 393 12.78 -17.80 13.58
CA ASP A 393 11.47 -17.86 14.23
C ASP A 393 10.47 -16.82 13.69
N LEU A 394 10.61 -16.39 12.44
CA LEU A 394 9.72 -15.38 11.84
C LEU A 394 8.87 -15.98 10.71
N ASP A 395 7.56 -16.07 10.94
CA ASP A 395 6.59 -16.45 9.93
C ASP A 395 6.18 -15.25 9.06
N PRO A 396 5.93 -15.44 7.74
CA PRO A 396 5.54 -14.34 6.87
C PRO A 396 4.26 -13.63 7.33
N TYR A 397 3.21 -14.39 7.64
CA TYR A 397 1.93 -13.83 8.00
C TYR A 397 1.08 -14.75 8.88
N VAL A 398 0.11 -14.17 9.57
CA VAL A 398 -0.99 -14.88 10.25
C VAL A 398 -2.33 -14.22 9.92
N ILE A 399 -3.38 -15.01 9.72
CA ILE A 399 -4.76 -14.52 9.64
C ILE A 399 -5.33 -14.48 11.05
N ILE A 400 -5.75 -13.29 11.48
CA ILE A 400 -6.24 -13.07 12.85
C ILE A 400 -7.78 -13.08 12.91
N SER A 401 -8.30 -13.36 14.10
CA SER A 401 -9.74 -13.51 14.35
C SER A 401 -10.50 -12.20 14.06
N PRO A 402 -11.53 -12.23 13.19
CA PRO A 402 -12.31 -11.03 12.90
C PRO A 402 -13.15 -10.56 14.10
N ILE A 403 -13.50 -11.47 15.01
CA ILE A 403 -14.25 -11.16 16.23
C ILE A 403 -13.34 -10.46 17.23
N ASP A 404 -12.09 -10.92 17.37
CA ASP A 404 -11.18 -10.38 18.39
C ASP A 404 -10.50 -9.09 17.94
N TYR A 405 -10.22 -8.95 16.65
CA TYR A 405 -9.44 -7.83 16.12
C TYR A 405 -10.27 -6.92 15.22
N GLY A 406 -10.71 -7.41 14.06
CA GLY A 406 -11.41 -6.58 13.08
C GLY A 406 -11.64 -7.27 11.74
N LEU A 407 -12.49 -6.65 10.92
CA LEU A 407 -12.95 -7.19 9.65
C LEU A 407 -12.67 -6.20 8.51
N LEU A 408 -12.16 -6.71 7.38
CA LEU A 408 -12.01 -5.94 6.16
C LEU A 408 -13.33 -5.91 5.39
N HIS A 409 -13.90 -4.73 5.20
CA HIS A 409 -15.09 -4.53 4.38
C HIS A 409 -14.66 -4.28 2.94
N HIS A 410 -15.01 -5.19 2.02
CA HIS A 410 -14.66 -5.08 0.61
C HIS A 410 -15.88 -4.74 -0.24
N PHE A 411 -15.95 -3.49 -0.69
CA PHE A 411 -17.07 -2.97 -1.45
C PHE A 411 -16.86 -3.21 -2.94
N ARG A 412 -17.85 -3.76 -3.63
CA ARG A 412 -17.79 -4.02 -5.07
C ARG A 412 -19.13 -3.71 -5.70
N LYS A 413 -19.13 -3.35 -6.98
CA LYS A 413 -20.37 -3.17 -7.75
C LYS A 413 -21.23 -4.43 -7.70
N ALA A 414 -20.67 -5.52 -8.20
CA ALA A 414 -21.38 -6.76 -8.45
C ALA A 414 -20.47 -7.95 -8.16
N CYS A 415 -21.10 -9.10 -7.92
CA CYS A 415 -20.42 -10.38 -7.73
C CYS A 415 -20.12 -11.03 -9.10
N GLU A 416 -19.52 -10.27 -10.02
CA GLU A 416 -19.40 -10.62 -11.43
C GLU A 416 -17.96 -10.86 -11.92
N ASP A 417 -16.98 -10.74 -11.03
CA ASP A 417 -15.59 -10.97 -11.40
C ASP A 417 -15.42 -12.39 -11.99
N LYS A 418 -14.74 -12.48 -13.14
CA LYS A 418 -14.39 -13.76 -13.79
C LYS A 418 -13.70 -14.71 -12.81
N PHE A 419 -12.98 -14.17 -11.83
CA PHE A 419 -12.30 -14.94 -10.77
C PHE A 419 -13.25 -15.44 -9.67
N MET A 420 -14.39 -14.77 -9.45
CA MET A 420 -15.34 -15.09 -8.37
C MET A 420 -16.63 -15.75 -8.86
N ARG A 421 -16.87 -15.82 -10.17
CA ARG A 421 -18.12 -16.32 -10.77
C ARG A 421 -18.58 -17.68 -10.23
N ARG A 422 -17.64 -18.62 -10.03
CA ARG A 422 -17.94 -19.97 -9.50
C ARG A 422 -18.22 -20.00 -8.00
N THR A 423 -17.74 -19.01 -7.25
CA THR A 423 -17.91 -18.91 -5.80
C THR A 423 -19.01 -17.92 -5.41
N CYS A 424 -19.42 -17.08 -6.35
CA CYS A 424 -20.40 -16.03 -6.14
C CYS A 424 -21.74 -16.55 -5.62
N SER A 425 -22.25 -17.65 -6.21
CA SER A 425 -23.50 -18.27 -5.76
C SER A 425 -23.42 -18.72 -4.31
N LYS A 426 -22.27 -19.29 -3.88
CA LYS A 426 -22.02 -19.70 -2.49
C LYS A 426 -21.89 -18.49 -1.57
N MET A 427 -21.17 -17.45 -2.00
CA MET A 427 -20.97 -16.24 -1.21
C MET A 427 -22.27 -15.45 -1.01
N SER A 428 -23.11 -15.40 -2.04
CA SER A 428 -24.41 -14.71 -2.01
C SER A 428 -25.53 -15.57 -1.43
N ALA A 429 -25.29 -16.86 -1.15
CA ALA A 429 -26.31 -17.76 -0.60
C ALA A 429 -26.73 -17.38 0.83
N ARG A 430 -25.85 -16.71 1.58
CA ARG A 430 -26.13 -16.25 2.94
C ARG A 430 -25.57 -14.84 3.12
N LEU A 431 -26.46 -13.87 3.00
CA LEU A 431 -26.17 -12.48 3.33
C LEU A 431 -26.42 -12.23 4.82
N VAL A 432 -25.65 -11.31 5.39
CA VAL A 432 -25.70 -10.90 6.78
C VAL A 432 -25.87 -9.38 6.80
N GLU A 433 -26.87 -8.90 7.54
CA GLU A 433 -27.04 -7.48 7.81
C GLU A 433 -25.88 -6.95 8.66
N ASP A 434 -25.34 -5.81 8.27
CA ASP A 434 -24.21 -5.18 8.93
C ASP A 434 -24.33 -3.67 8.87
N SER A 435 -24.23 -3.03 10.04
CA SER A 435 -24.26 -1.57 10.20
C SER A 435 -22.95 -1.01 10.75
N ALA A 436 -21.92 -1.83 10.94
CA ALA A 436 -20.69 -1.43 11.65
C ALA A 436 -19.99 -0.23 11.00
N VAL A 437 -20.00 -0.15 9.66
CA VAL A 437 -19.39 0.96 8.93
C VAL A 437 -20.01 2.32 9.26
N PHE A 438 -21.32 2.35 9.57
CA PHE A 438 -22.04 3.59 9.84
C PHE A 438 -21.72 4.21 11.21
N ALA A 439 -21.05 3.48 12.10
CA ALA A 439 -20.52 4.07 13.34
C ALA A 439 -19.54 5.24 13.06
N HIS A 440 -18.94 5.28 11.88
CA HIS A 440 -18.02 6.33 11.45
C HIS A 440 -18.65 7.36 10.50
N GLU A 441 -19.88 7.13 10.04
CA GLU A 441 -20.51 7.91 8.96
C GLU A 441 -20.57 9.41 9.29
N SER A 442 -21.15 9.78 10.43
CA SER A 442 -21.33 11.20 10.77
C SER A 442 -20.00 11.93 10.87
N SER A 443 -18.97 11.29 11.45
CA SER A 443 -17.64 11.87 11.58
C SER A 443 -16.93 12.01 10.23
N VAL A 444 -17.06 11.03 9.34
CA VAL A 444 -16.48 11.11 8.00
C VAL A 444 -17.20 12.18 7.18
N LYS A 445 -18.54 12.17 7.13
CA LYS A 445 -19.33 13.16 6.39
C LYS A 445 -19.08 14.59 6.84
N GLU A 446 -19.01 14.86 8.15
CA GLU A 446 -18.66 16.18 8.69
C GLU A 446 -17.32 16.69 8.12
N LYS A 447 -16.30 15.82 8.10
CA LYS A 447 -14.96 16.17 7.60
C LYS A 447 -14.94 16.37 6.09
N VAL A 448 -15.62 15.50 5.35
CA VAL A 448 -15.75 15.59 3.89
C VAL A 448 -16.43 16.90 3.48
N GLU A 449 -17.55 17.25 4.10
CA GLU A 449 -18.27 18.50 3.80
C GLU A 449 -17.43 19.73 4.15
N PHE A 450 -16.76 19.73 5.32
CA PHE A 450 -15.85 20.81 5.69
C PHE A 450 -14.72 21.01 4.65
N ILE A 451 -14.14 19.92 4.13
CA ILE A 451 -13.10 19.99 3.10
C ILE A 451 -13.67 20.55 1.79
N LYS A 452 -14.85 20.08 1.37
CA LYS A 452 -15.53 20.57 0.16
C LYS A 452 -15.86 22.06 0.26
N GLU A 453 -16.36 22.53 1.39
CA GLU A 453 -16.63 23.95 1.64
C GLU A 453 -15.35 24.78 1.60
N ARG A 454 -14.30 24.31 2.26
CA ARG A 454 -13.02 25.00 2.29
C ARG A 454 -12.41 25.15 0.90
N ILE A 455 -12.44 24.09 0.08
CA ILE A 455 -11.93 24.12 -1.29
C ILE A 455 -12.76 25.10 -2.15
N ARG A 456 -14.09 25.13 -1.96
CA ARG A 456 -14.98 26.09 -2.64
C ARG A 456 -14.64 27.54 -2.29
N ASN A 457 -14.30 27.84 -1.04
CA ASN A 457 -13.99 29.20 -0.57
C ASN A 457 -12.61 29.73 -0.97
N VAL A 458 -11.75 28.89 -1.58
CA VAL A 458 -10.38 29.25 -2.00
C VAL A 458 -10.31 29.48 -3.52
N ARG A 459 -11.31 28.99 -4.26
CA ARG A 459 -11.52 29.28 -5.69
C ARG A 459 -12.30 30.58 -5.83
#